data_AF-A0A397BP59-F1
#
_entry.id   AF-A0A397BP59-F1
#
_cell.length_a   1.000
_cell.length_b   1.000
_cell.length_c   1.000
_cell.angle_alpha   90.00
_cell.angle_beta   90.00
_cell.angle_gamma   90.00
#
_symmetry.space_group_name_H-M   'P 1'
#
loop_
_entity.id
_entity.type
_entity.pdbx_description
1 polymer ?
#
loop_
_entity_poly.entity_id
_entity_poly.type
_entity_poly.pdbx_seq_one_letter_code
_entity_poly.pdbx_strand_id
1 'polypeptide(L)'
;MKQGPGGGAGKGKAEGAPIFLQKTYTMFENAPVEIAAWANNGTTVVIKDPDEFAKAMLPKYFKHSNFASFVRQLNFYGFRKYKKDDILITEDEATKNWWEFYHDKFLRHAPELMTHIRRKTYSEGPDGQGGNAHGSHEKEEVEVLKAQVTTLQSQLEQVTAQITIHYRIGKEEL
;
A
#
# COMPACT_ATOMS: atom_id res chain seq x y z
N MET A 1 -34.05 -2.28 -35.19
CA MET A 1 -33.98 -3.05 -33.93
C MET A 1 -32.51 -3.37 -33.65
N LYS A 2 -31.95 -2.88 -32.54
CA LYS A 2 -30.55 -3.12 -32.17
C LYS A 2 -30.46 -4.41 -31.33
N GLN A 3 -29.59 -5.34 -31.72
CA GLN A 3 -29.08 -6.39 -30.84
C GLN A 3 -27.55 -6.34 -30.90
N GLY A 4 -26.93 -6.01 -29.77
CA GLY A 4 -25.48 -6.08 -29.59
C GLY A 4 -25.07 -7.47 -29.12
N PRO A 5 -23.82 -7.90 -29.35
CA PRO A 5 -23.37 -9.22 -28.94
C PRO A 5 -23.12 -9.24 -27.43
N GLY A 6 -23.67 -10.27 -26.78
CA GLY A 6 -23.50 -10.55 -25.36
C GLY A 6 -22.06 -10.88 -25.00
N GLY A 7 -21.57 -10.21 -23.96
CA GLY A 7 -20.33 -10.58 -23.28
C GLY A 7 -20.58 -11.75 -22.34
N GLY A 8 -20.12 -12.94 -22.74
CA GLY A 8 -19.96 -14.09 -21.86
C GLY A 8 -18.48 -14.43 -21.71
N ALA A 9 -17.95 -14.37 -20.49
CA ALA A 9 -16.85 -15.22 -19.98
C ALA A 9 -16.53 -14.85 -18.52
N GLY A 10 -16.57 -15.83 -17.62
CA GLY A 10 -15.93 -15.78 -16.29
C GLY A 10 -16.82 -15.89 -15.04
N LYS A 11 -17.75 -16.84 -14.97
CA LYS A 11 -18.39 -17.24 -13.69
C LYS A 11 -17.40 -18.05 -12.84
N GLY A 12 -17.22 -17.69 -11.56
CA GLY A 12 -16.77 -18.64 -10.53
C GLY A 12 -15.50 -18.38 -9.69
N LYS A 13 -14.89 -17.18 -9.64
CA LYS A 13 -13.64 -17.02 -8.83
C LYS A 13 -13.69 -16.11 -7.59
N ALA A 14 -14.77 -15.34 -7.36
CA ALA A 14 -14.85 -14.45 -6.20
C ALA A 14 -16.28 -13.94 -5.90
N GLU A 15 -17.32 -14.75 -6.09
CA GLU A 15 -18.73 -14.29 -6.11
C GLU A 15 -19.24 -13.61 -4.82
N GLY A 16 -18.50 -13.67 -3.71
CA GLY A 16 -18.81 -12.93 -2.47
C GLY A 16 -17.92 -11.71 -2.19
N ALA A 17 -16.94 -11.41 -3.03
CA ALA A 17 -16.01 -10.31 -2.79
C ALA A 17 -16.61 -8.95 -3.21
N PRO A 18 -16.22 -7.84 -2.58
CA PRO A 18 -16.59 -6.50 -3.04
C PRO A 18 -16.35 -6.31 -4.56
N ILE A 19 -17.33 -5.71 -5.26
CA ILE A 19 -17.29 -5.50 -6.73
C ILE A 19 -16.01 -4.80 -7.17
N PHE A 20 -15.53 -3.84 -6.38
CA PHE A 20 -14.26 -3.15 -6.65
C PHE A 20 -13.08 -4.13 -6.77
N LEU A 21 -12.99 -5.11 -5.86
CA LEU A 21 -11.90 -6.08 -5.84
C LEU A 21 -12.02 -7.07 -6.99
N GLN A 22 -13.23 -7.55 -7.28
CA GLN A 22 -13.47 -8.43 -8.44
C GLN A 22 -13.03 -7.75 -9.74
N LYS A 23 -13.42 -6.48 -9.94
CA LYS A 23 -13.02 -5.69 -11.10
C LYS A 23 -11.53 -5.42 -11.15
N THR A 24 -10.93 -5.12 -10.00
CA THR A 24 -9.48 -4.88 -9.91
C THR A 24 -8.71 -6.13 -10.29
N TYR A 25 -9.10 -7.29 -9.77
CA TYR A 25 -8.50 -8.58 -10.12
C TYR A 25 -8.58 -8.84 -11.63
N THR A 26 -9.78 -8.75 -12.21
CA THR A 26 -9.97 -8.97 -13.66
C THR A 26 -9.19 -7.96 -14.50
N MET A 27 -9.10 -6.71 -14.04
CA MET A 27 -8.34 -5.66 -14.70
C MET A 27 -6.85 -6.00 -14.78
N PHE A 28 -6.22 -6.45 -13.69
CA PHE A 28 -4.81 -6.85 -13.69
C PHE A 28 -4.57 -8.15 -14.46
N GLU A 29 -5.55 -9.07 -14.51
CA GLU A 29 -5.42 -10.30 -15.32
C GLU A 29 -5.44 -10.03 -16.83
N ASN A 30 -6.10 -8.94 -17.25
CA ASN A 30 -6.24 -8.57 -18.66
C ASN A 30 -5.46 -7.31 -19.05
N ALA A 31 -4.62 -6.78 -18.16
CA ALA A 31 -3.80 -5.61 -18.45
C ALA A 31 -2.64 -5.99 -19.38
N PRO A 32 -2.27 -5.13 -20.35
CA PRO A 32 -1.00 -5.26 -21.05
C PRO A 32 0.16 -5.18 -20.04
N VAL A 33 1.12 -6.09 -20.15
CA VAL A 33 2.25 -6.23 -19.21
C VAL A 33 3.08 -4.94 -19.10
N GLU A 34 3.10 -4.11 -20.14
CA GLU A 34 3.78 -2.81 -20.14
C GLU A 34 3.07 -1.74 -19.31
N ILE A 35 1.76 -1.87 -19.09
CA ILE A 35 0.97 -0.90 -18.33
C ILE A 35 0.85 -1.35 -16.87
N ALA A 36 0.44 -2.60 -16.67
CA ALA A 36 0.23 -3.17 -15.34
C ALA A 36 0.33 -4.70 -15.38
N ALA A 37 0.80 -5.29 -14.29
CA ALA A 37 0.96 -6.75 -14.19
C ALA A 37 0.86 -7.23 -12.74
N TRP A 38 0.68 -8.53 -12.59
CA TRP A 38 0.99 -9.21 -11.33
C TRP A 38 2.52 -9.36 -11.20
N ALA A 39 3.05 -9.12 -10.00
CA ALA A 39 4.45 -9.27 -9.65
C ALA A 39 4.61 -10.21 -8.44
N ASN A 40 5.87 -10.50 -8.07
CA ASN A 40 6.22 -11.38 -6.95
C ASN A 40 5.41 -12.68 -6.93
N ASN A 41 5.38 -13.36 -8.07
CA ASN A 41 4.63 -14.60 -8.28
C ASN A 41 3.13 -14.51 -7.90
N GLY A 42 2.49 -13.38 -8.23
CA GLY A 42 1.05 -13.18 -8.01
C GLY A 42 0.67 -12.70 -6.61
N THR A 43 1.63 -12.27 -5.80
CA THR A 43 1.39 -11.73 -4.45
C THR A 43 1.25 -10.20 -4.43
N THR A 44 1.78 -9.53 -5.45
CA THR A 44 1.70 -8.07 -5.59
C THR A 44 1.16 -7.69 -6.98
N VAL A 45 0.64 -6.48 -7.09
CA VAL A 45 0.26 -5.86 -8.36
C VAL A 45 1.11 -4.63 -8.61
N VAL A 46 1.63 -4.50 -9.82
CA VAL A 46 2.47 -3.39 -10.24
C VAL A 46 1.81 -2.61 -11.37
N ILE A 47 1.89 -1.29 -11.27
CA ILE A 47 1.44 -0.34 -12.29
C ILE A 47 2.70 0.38 -12.75
N LYS A 48 3.10 0.14 -13.99
CA LYS A 48 4.38 0.63 -14.55
C LYS A 48 4.24 2.05 -15.09
N ASP A 49 3.10 2.35 -15.70
CA ASP A 49 2.73 3.67 -16.20
C ASP A 49 1.38 4.11 -15.60
N PRO A 50 1.37 4.95 -14.55
CA PRO A 50 0.14 5.42 -13.92
C PRO A 50 -0.78 6.22 -14.84
N ASP A 51 -0.22 7.00 -15.77
CA ASP A 51 -0.98 7.89 -16.65
C ASP A 51 -1.67 7.09 -17.75
N GLU A 52 -0.94 6.16 -18.37
CA GLU A 52 -1.51 5.27 -19.38
C GLU A 52 -2.49 4.27 -18.75
N PHE A 53 -2.20 3.75 -17.55
CA PHE A 53 -3.14 2.92 -16.80
C PHE A 53 -4.45 3.65 -16.51
N ALA A 54 -4.35 4.92 -16.08
CA ALA A 54 -5.51 5.76 -15.80
C ALA A 54 -6.39 5.99 -17.04
N LYS A 55 -5.78 6.16 -18.22
CA LYS A 55 -6.48 6.41 -19.48
C LYS A 55 -7.02 5.14 -20.13
N ALA A 56 -6.21 4.08 -20.20
CA ALA A 56 -6.51 2.89 -20.99
C ALA A 56 -7.22 1.79 -20.21
N MET A 57 -6.98 1.68 -18.89
CA MET A 57 -7.51 0.60 -18.07
C MET A 57 -8.71 1.03 -17.22
N LEU A 58 -8.61 2.14 -16.48
CA LEU A 58 -9.67 2.52 -15.54
C LEU A 58 -11.06 2.69 -16.19
N PRO A 59 -11.24 3.34 -17.36
CA PRO A 59 -12.55 3.50 -17.98
C PRO A 59 -13.21 2.19 -18.44
N LYS A 60 -12.42 1.12 -18.64
CA LYS A 60 -12.94 -0.20 -19.03
C LYS A 60 -13.60 -0.93 -17.87
N TYR A 61 -13.15 -0.67 -16.64
CA TYR A 61 -13.60 -1.39 -15.44
C TYR A 61 -14.38 -0.49 -14.46
N PHE A 62 -14.09 0.81 -14.43
CA PHE A 62 -14.66 1.80 -13.52
C PHE A 62 -15.27 2.99 -14.28
N LYS A 63 -16.13 3.75 -13.60
CA LYS A 63 -16.83 4.91 -14.19
C LYS A 63 -16.00 6.20 -14.17
N HIS A 64 -14.69 6.09 -14.02
CA HIS A 64 -13.75 7.22 -13.99
C HIS A 64 -12.38 6.80 -14.49
N SER A 65 -11.57 7.75 -14.95
CA SER A 65 -10.16 7.59 -15.31
C SER A 65 -9.20 8.12 -14.24
N ASN A 66 -9.70 8.52 -13.07
CA ASN A 66 -8.85 9.14 -12.05
C ASN A 66 -8.05 8.09 -11.25
N PHE A 67 -6.73 8.14 -11.39
CA PHE A 67 -5.79 7.27 -10.66
C PHE A 67 -5.87 7.44 -9.14
N ALA A 68 -5.91 8.67 -8.64
CA ALA A 68 -6.02 8.94 -7.20
C ALA A 68 -7.30 8.36 -6.59
N SER A 69 -8.41 8.39 -7.34
CA SER A 69 -9.67 7.73 -6.91
C SER A 69 -9.51 6.22 -6.80
N PHE A 70 -8.79 5.60 -7.75
CA PHE A 70 -8.48 4.17 -7.71
C PHE A 70 -7.59 3.81 -6.51
N VAL A 71 -6.50 4.57 -6.29
CA VAL A 71 -5.62 4.40 -5.12
C VAL A 71 -6.38 4.58 -3.81
N ARG A 72 -7.30 5.54 -3.74
CA ARG A 72 -8.14 5.73 -2.55
C ARG A 72 -9.01 4.51 -2.27
N GLN A 73 -9.57 3.88 -3.31
CA GLN A 73 -10.33 2.64 -3.14
C GLN A 73 -9.42 1.52 -2.65
N LEU A 74 -8.23 1.34 -3.22
CA LEU A 74 -7.23 0.38 -2.71
C LEU A 74 -6.96 0.60 -1.21
N ASN A 75 -6.73 1.85 -0.80
CA ASN A 75 -6.49 2.20 0.61
C ASN A 75 -7.69 1.86 1.51
N PHE A 76 -8.93 2.07 1.04
CA PHE A 76 -10.13 1.67 1.79
C PHE A 76 -10.25 0.17 1.97
N TYR A 77 -9.71 -0.64 1.08
CA TYR A 77 -9.64 -2.10 1.23
C TYR A 77 -8.34 -2.59 1.88
N GLY A 78 -7.53 -1.68 2.42
CA GLY A 78 -6.34 -2.03 3.20
C GLY A 78 -5.12 -2.43 2.39
N PHE A 79 -5.09 -2.15 1.08
CA PHE A 79 -3.89 -2.34 0.28
C PHE A 79 -2.78 -1.42 0.78
N ARG A 80 -1.56 -1.94 0.78
CA ARG A 80 -0.35 -1.19 1.15
C ARG A 80 0.49 -0.97 -0.09
N LYS A 81 1.08 0.23 -0.21
CA LYS A 81 2.10 0.49 -1.22
C LYS A 81 3.36 -0.25 -0.81
N TYR A 82 3.90 -1.08 -1.70
CA TYR A 82 5.20 -1.69 -1.51
C TYR A 82 6.24 -0.57 -1.62
N LYS A 83 6.98 -0.32 -0.55
CA LYS A 83 8.07 0.65 -0.55
C LYS A 83 9.32 -0.10 -0.94
N LYS A 84 9.93 0.30 -2.05
CA LYS A 84 11.25 -0.18 -2.49
C LYS A 84 12.36 0.54 -1.67
N ASP A 85 12.13 0.70 -0.38
CA ASP A 85 13.15 1.22 0.54
C ASP A 85 14.14 0.07 0.77
N ASP A 86 15.43 0.36 0.64
CA ASP A 86 16.58 -0.50 1.03
C ASP A 86 17.17 -1.52 0.02
N ILE A 87 17.11 -1.29 -1.29
CA ILE A 87 18.11 -1.90 -2.20
C ILE A 87 18.80 -0.81 -3.02
N LEU A 88 19.88 -0.27 -2.44
CA LEU A 88 20.82 0.72 -3.00
C LEU A 88 21.66 0.19 -4.20
N ILE A 89 21.17 -0.77 -5.00
CA ILE A 89 22.03 -1.46 -6.00
C ILE A 89 21.48 -1.42 -7.43
N THR A 90 20.25 -1.03 -7.70
CA THR A 90 19.76 -0.93 -9.08
C THR A 90 18.92 0.31 -9.31
N GLU A 91 19.60 1.42 -9.62
CA GLU A 91 19.03 2.60 -10.25
C GLU A 91 18.68 2.29 -11.72
N ASP A 92 17.72 1.39 -11.93
CA ASP A 92 17.07 1.34 -13.23
C ASP A 92 15.98 2.41 -13.24
N GLU A 93 16.27 3.54 -13.89
CA GLU A 93 15.37 4.68 -14.09
C GLU A 93 13.99 4.23 -14.61
N ALA A 94 13.92 3.10 -15.34
CA ALA A 94 12.66 2.56 -15.84
C ALA A 94 11.71 2.08 -14.72
N THR A 95 12.22 1.66 -13.57
CA THR A 95 11.42 1.10 -12.46
C THR A 95 11.11 2.10 -11.35
N LYS A 96 11.73 3.28 -11.39
CA LYS A 96 11.64 4.33 -10.37
C LYS A 96 10.21 4.87 -10.16
N ASN A 97 9.42 4.87 -11.24
CA ASN A 97 8.06 5.42 -11.23
C ASN A 97 6.97 4.36 -11.05
N TRP A 98 7.34 3.10 -10.82
CA TRP A 98 6.35 2.03 -10.67
C TRP A 98 5.61 2.13 -9.35
N TRP A 99 4.33 1.82 -9.40
CA TRP A 99 3.46 1.73 -8.24
C TRP A 99 3.14 0.27 -7.97
N GLU A 100 3.75 -0.27 -6.92
CA GLU A 100 3.48 -1.63 -6.48
C GLU A 100 2.60 -1.62 -5.23
N PHE A 101 1.57 -2.46 -5.22
CA PHE A 101 0.63 -2.62 -4.12
C PHE A 101 0.50 -4.09 -3.74
N TYR A 102 0.28 -4.34 -2.46
CA TYR A 102 0.08 -5.68 -1.93
C TYR A 102 -1.03 -5.72 -0.89
N HIS A 103 -1.64 -6.89 -0.75
CA HIS A 103 -2.62 -7.20 0.28
C HIS A 103 -2.62 -8.71 0.51
N ASP A 104 -2.57 -9.16 1.77
CA ASP A 104 -2.35 -10.56 2.16
C ASP A 104 -3.40 -11.54 1.58
N LYS A 105 -4.61 -11.03 1.33
CA LYS A 105 -5.75 -11.79 0.79
C LYS A 105 -6.10 -11.46 -0.67
N PHE A 106 -5.31 -10.63 -1.35
CA PHE A 106 -5.50 -10.31 -2.76
C PHE A 106 -4.38 -10.97 -3.56
N LEU A 107 -4.57 -12.26 -3.88
CA LEU A 107 -3.56 -13.10 -4.50
C LEU A 107 -4.05 -13.62 -5.84
N ARG A 108 -3.18 -13.64 -6.85
CA ARG A 108 -3.50 -14.15 -8.19
C ARG A 108 -3.96 -15.61 -8.17
N HIS A 109 -3.30 -16.42 -7.34
CA HIS A 109 -3.53 -17.86 -7.29
C HIS A 109 -4.67 -18.27 -6.34
N ALA A 110 -5.17 -17.34 -5.52
CA ALA A 110 -6.20 -17.59 -4.50
C ALA A 110 -7.27 -16.46 -4.48
N PRO A 111 -8.02 -16.28 -5.58
CA PRO A 111 -9.01 -15.20 -5.71
C PRO A 111 -10.18 -15.31 -4.72
N GLU A 112 -10.46 -16.50 -4.20
CA GLU A 112 -11.47 -16.74 -3.17
C GLU A 112 -11.17 -16.00 -1.85
N LEU A 113 -9.89 -15.72 -1.56
CA LEU A 113 -9.49 -14.98 -0.36
C LEU A 113 -9.97 -13.52 -0.38
N MET A 114 -10.25 -12.96 -1.58
CA MET A 114 -10.80 -11.61 -1.72
C MET A 114 -12.16 -11.46 -1.03
N THR A 115 -12.90 -12.54 -0.83
CA THR A 115 -14.19 -12.56 -0.10
C THR A 115 -14.04 -12.16 1.38
N HIS A 116 -12.82 -12.22 1.93
CA HIS A 116 -12.51 -11.85 3.31
C HIS A 116 -11.96 -10.43 3.43
N ILE A 117 -11.81 -9.71 2.33
CA ILE A 117 -11.39 -8.31 2.35
C ILE A 117 -12.62 -7.45 2.64
N ARG A 118 -12.48 -6.53 3.61
CA ARG A 118 -13.55 -5.64 4.06
C ARG A 118 -13.12 -4.19 3.85
N ARG A 119 -14.09 -3.35 3.49
CA ARG A 119 -13.87 -1.92 3.32
C ARG A 119 -13.82 -1.25 4.69
N LYS A 120 -12.80 -0.45 4.94
CA LYS A 120 -12.72 0.45 6.10
C LYS A 120 -13.75 1.58 5.91
N THR A 121 -14.80 1.60 6.72
CA THR A 121 -15.78 2.70 6.78
C THR A 121 -15.47 3.60 7.96
N TYR A 122 -15.45 4.92 7.76
CA TYR A 122 -15.23 5.92 8.84
C TYR A 122 -16.47 6.12 9.74
N SER A 123 -17.42 5.18 9.73
CA SER A 123 -18.72 5.32 10.36
C SER A 123 -19.06 4.06 11.15
N GLU A 124 -18.42 3.87 12.30
CA GLU A 124 -18.95 3.01 13.37
C GLU A 124 -18.85 3.78 14.69
N GLY A 125 -20.02 4.15 15.23
CA GLY A 125 -20.18 4.60 16.61
C GLY A 125 -19.96 3.45 17.60
N PRO A 126 -20.03 3.72 18.91
CA PRO A 126 -19.33 2.93 19.92
C PRO A 126 -19.84 1.51 20.21
N ASP A 127 -20.93 1.03 19.60
CA ASP A 127 -21.58 -0.24 19.97
C ASP A 127 -21.61 -1.32 18.87
N GLY A 128 -20.55 -1.37 18.04
CA GLY A 128 -20.36 -2.41 17.03
C GLY A 128 -19.12 -3.25 17.31
N GLN A 129 -19.30 -4.43 17.91
CA GLN A 129 -18.25 -5.42 18.14
C GLN A 129 -17.73 -5.94 16.78
N GLY A 130 -16.65 -5.33 16.26
CA GLY A 130 -16.20 -5.59 14.88
C GLY A 130 -14.78 -5.13 14.56
N GLY A 131 -13.78 -5.56 15.34
CA GLY A 131 -12.41 -5.76 14.84
C GLY A 131 -11.62 -4.51 14.42
N ASN A 132 -11.51 -3.53 15.30
CA ASN A 132 -10.51 -2.46 15.17
C ASN A 132 -9.19 -2.93 15.82
N ALA A 133 -8.33 -3.62 15.06
CA ALA A 133 -7.06 -4.16 15.57
C ALA A 133 -5.82 -3.75 14.76
N HIS A 134 -5.94 -2.83 13.79
CA HIS A 134 -4.82 -2.53 12.89
C HIS A 134 -4.43 -1.05 12.78
N GLY A 135 -5.19 -0.12 13.36
CA GLY A 135 -4.72 1.25 13.59
C GLY A 135 -3.99 1.41 14.93
N SER A 136 -4.14 0.44 15.83
CA SER A 136 -3.46 0.39 17.13
C SER A 136 -1.97 0.07 16.96
N HIS A 137 -1.64 -0.96 16.17
CA HIS A 137 -0.26 -1.45 16.08
C HIS A 137 0.71 -0.45 15.43
N GLU A 138 0.33 0.21 14.33
CA GLU A 138 1.17 1.26 13.72
C GLU A 138 1.25 2.53 14.59
N LYS A 139 0.18 2.90 15.30
CA LYS A 139 0.23 4.04 16.23
C LYS A 139 1.10 3.74 17.44
N GLU A 140 0.97 2.55 18.01
CA GLU A 140 1.74 2.07 19.15
C GLU A 140 3.23 1.94 18.78
N GLU A 141 3.53 1.41 17.59
CA GLU A 141 4.91 1.34 17.08
C GLU A 141 5.50 2.73 16.83
N VAL A 142 4.75 3.66 16.24
CA VAL A 142 5.19 5.05 16.05
C VAL A 142 5.38 5.78 17.39
N GLU A 143 4.55 5.49 18.39
CA GLU A 143 4.64 6.09 19.73
C GLU A 143 5.84 5.56 20.50
N VAL A 144 6.12 4.25 20.41
CA VAL A 144 7.34 3.62 20.94
C VAL A 144 8.59 4.18 20.24
N LEU A 145 8.58 4.28 18.91
CA LEU A 145 9.70 4.85 18.15
C LEU A 145 9.96 6.32 18.53
N LYS A 146 8.91 7.13 18.72
CA LYS A 146 9.06 8.52 19.20
C LYS A 146 9.63 8.60 20.62
N ALA A 147 9.22 7.70 21.51
CA ALA A 147 9.78 7.62 22.85
C ALA A 147 11.27 7.24 22.84
N GLN A 148 11.66 6.29 21.97
CA GLN A 148 13.06 5.91 21.80
C GLN A 148 13.91 7.05 21.22
N VAL A 149 13.41 7.77 20.21
CA VAL A 149 14.13 8.92 19.62
C VAL A 149 14.34 10.03 20.66
N THR A 150 13.33 10.33 21.48
CA THR A 150 13.45 11.31 22.57
C THR A 150 14.52 10.88 23.59
N THR A 151 14.55 9.59 23.92
CA THR A 151 15.53 9.04 24.88
C THR A 151 16.96 9.14 24.32
N LEU A 152 17.14 8.78 23.04
CA LEU A 152 18.44 8.88 22.37
C LEU A 152 18.91 10.33 22.25
N GLN A 153 18.01 11.28 21.97
CA GLN A 153 18.34 12.71 21.97
C GLN A 153 18.85 13.16 23.33
N SER A 154 18.19 12.77 24.43
CA SER A 154 18.64 13.11 25.78
C SER A 154 20.01 12.52 26.11
N GLN A 155 20.27 11.27 25.70
CA GLN A 155 21.57 10.63 25.89
C GLN A 155 22.69 11.35 25.11
N LEU A 156 22.42 11.77 23.86
CA LEU A 156 23.37 12.56 23.07
C LEU A 156 23.70 13.90 23.72
N GLU A 157 22.70 14.60 24.28
CA GLU A 157 22.91 15.85 25.01
C GLU A 157 23.78 15.65 26.25
N GLN A 158 23.55 14.57 27.01
CA GLN A 158 24.35 14.25 28.19
C GLN A 158 25.81 13.94 27.83
N VAL A 159 26.05 13.13 26.80
CA VAL A 159 27.41 12.81 26.33
C VAL A 159 28.11 14.08 25.84
N THR A 160 27.40 14.93 25.09
CA THR A 160 27.95 16.20 24.60
C THR A 160 28.31 17.14 25.76
N ALA A 161 27.47 17.20 26.79
CA ALA A 161 27.76 17.98 27.99
C ALA A 161 28.99 17.43 28.75
N GLN A 162 29.12 16.12 28.89
CA GLN A 162 30.30 15.51 29.52
C GLN A 162 31.60 15.80 28.76
N ILE A 163 31.58 15.67 27.43
CA ILE A 163 32.74 16.01 26.58
C ILE A 163 33.09 17.49 26.74
N THR A 164 32.09 18.37 26.77
CA THR A 164 32.29 19.82 26.94
C THR A 164 32.90 20.16 28.31
N ILE A 165 32.41 19.52 29.38
CA ILE A 165 32.94 19.70 30.74
C ILE A 165 34.38 19.19 30.82
N HIS A 166 34.68 18.01 30.28
CA HIS A 166 36.02 17.45 30.29
C HIS A 166 37.02 18.32 29.50
N TYR A 167 36.59 18.86 28.34
CA TYR A 167 37.40 19.77 27.55
C TYR A 167 37.64 21.13 28.24
N ARG A 168 36.70 21.58 29.07
CA ARG A 168 36.82 22.82 29.85
C ARG A 168 37.79 22.66 31.03
N ILE A 169 37.69 21.55 31.77
CA ILE A 169 38.58 21.24 32.90
C ILE A 169 40.03 21.06 32.41
N GLY A 170 40.24 20.38 31.27
CA GLY A 170 41.58 20.21 30.70
C GLY A 170 42.25 21.48 30.17
N LYS A 171 41.53 22.62 30.08
CA LYS A 171 42.08 23.93 29.70
C LYS A 171 42.41 24.83 30.89
N GLU A 172 41.92 24.53 32.10
CA GLU A 172 42.22 25.32 33.31
C GLU A 172 43.43 24.78 34.11
N GLU A 173 44.02 23.66 33.68
CA GLU A 173 45.24 23.07 34.28
C GLU A 173 46.55 23.40 33.49
N LEU A 174 46.52 24.41 32.60
CA LEU A 174 47.69 24.91 31.86
C LEU A 174 47.88 26.42 32.03
#